data_AF-A0AAX4HFK8-F1
#
_entry.id   AF-A0AAX4HFK8-F1
#
_cell.length_a   1.000
_cell.length_b   1.000
_cell.length_c   1.000
_cell.angle_alpha   90.00
_cell.angle_beta   90.00
_cell.angle_gamma   90.00
#
_symmetry.space_group_name_H-M   'P 1'
#
loop_
_entity.id
_entity.type
_entity.pdbx_description
1 polymer ?
#
loop_
_entity_poly.entity_id
_entity_poly.type
_entity_poly.pdbx_seq_one_letter_code
_entity_poly.pdbx_strand_id
1 'polypeptide(L)' 'MQKDIREVHSNNMLKEEAKKFKSLFEKKELFPPEVPARVYVNLAVRGFSQDLNGKYFRFNDETLKSYSE' A
#
# COMPACT_ATOMS: atom_id res chain seq x y z
N MET A 1 -12.33 -0.89 -7.20
CA MET A 1 -11.35 -1.90 -6.75
C MET A 1 -11.49 -2.24 -5.25
N GLN A 2 -11.10 -1.38 -4.31
CA GLN A 2 -11.16 -1.70 -2.85
C GLN A 2 -12.57 -2.01 -2.32
N LYS A 3 -13.58 -1.30 -2.82
CA LYS A 3 -15.00 -1.54 -2.49
C LYS A 3 -15.46 -2.92 -3.00
N ASP A 4 -15.13 -3.22 -4.25
CA ASP A 4 -15.53 -4.49 -4.91
C ASP A 4 -14.89 -5.71 -4.25
N ILE A 5 -13.65 -5.59 -3.75
CA ILE A 5 -13.01 -6.67 -2.96
C ILE A 5 -13.84 -7.01 -1.72
N ARG A 6 -14.41 -6.00 -1.04
CA ARG A 6 -15.21 -6.21 0.17
C ARG A 6 -16.63 -6.68 -0.15
N GLU A 7 -17.24 -6.12 -1.19
CA GLU A 7 -18.68 -6.25 -1.45
C GLU A 7 -19.03 -7.31 -2.51
N VAL A 8 -18.18 -7.49 -3.52
CA VAL A 8 -18.47 -8.35 -4.69
C VAL A 8 -17.65 -9.64 -4.65
N HIS A 9 -16.36 -9.54 -4.33
CA HIS A 9 -15.42 -10.67 -4.43
C HIS A 9 -15.19 -11.43 -3.13
N SER A 10 -15.74 -10.96 -2.00
CA SER A 10 -15.57 -11.58 -0.69
C SER A 10 -16.07 -13.03 -0.62
N ASN A 11 -17.04 -13.40 -1.46
CA ASN A 11 -17.55 -14.77 -1.56
C ASN A 11 -16.57 -15.77 -2.20
N ASN A 12 -15.59 -15.27 -2.97
CA ASN A 12 -14.56 -16.09 -3.62
C ASN A 12 -13.25 -16.14 -2.82
N MET A 13 -13.25 -15.58 -1.61
CA MET A 13 -12.09 -15.50 -0.73
C MET A 13 -12.21 -16.49 0.44
N LEU A 14 -11.07 -16.79 1.07
CA LEU A 14 -11.09 -17.42 2.39
C LEU A 14 -11.81 -16.49 3.38
N LYS A 15 -12.68 -17.06 4.22
CA LYS A 15 -13.50 -16.30 5.18
C LYS A 15 -12.67 -15.37 6.07
N GLU A 16 -11.50 -15.84 6.50
CA GLU A 16 -10.59 -15.07 7.35
C GLU A 16 -10.00 -13.85 6.61
N GLU A 17 -9.69 -13.98 5.32
CA GLU A 17 -9.16 -12.88 4.52
C GLU A 17 -10.23 -11.84 4.22
N ALA A 18 -11.44 -12.28 3.85
CA ALA A 18 -12.58 -11.39 3.66
C ALA A 18 -12.90 -10.60 4.94
N LYS A 19 -12.88 -11.26 6.10
CA LYS A 19 -13.05 -10.63 7.41
C LYS A 19 -11.95 -9.60 7.68
N LYS A 20 -10.69 -9.94 7.42
CA LYS A 20 -9.55 -9.03 7.58
C LYS A 20 -9.73 -7.73 6.78
N PHE A 21 -10.06 -7.82 5.48
CA PHE A 21 -10.24 -6.63 4.65
C PHE A 21 -11.43 -5.77 5.08
N LYS A 22 -12.52 -6.40 5.53
CA LYS A 22 -13.67 -5.68 6.09
C LYS A 22 -13.29 -4.94 7.38
N SER A 23 -12.60 -5.61 8.30
CA SER A 23 -12.15 -4.99 9.56
C SER A 23 -11.17 -3.82 9.34
N LEU A 24 -10.24 -3.93 8.38
CA LEU A 24 -9.32 -2.83 8.05
C LEU A 24 -10.07 -1.57 7.59
N PHE A 25 -11.14 -1.74 6.80
CA PHE A 25 -11.99 -0.62 6.38
C PHE A 25 -12.79 -0.03 7.54
N GLU A 26 -13.47 -0.88 8.32
CA GLU A 26 -14.30 -0.45 9.46
C GLU A 26 -13.48 0.28 10.53
N LYS A 27 -12.25 -0.17 10.79
CA LYS A 27 -11.31 0.45 11.73
C LYS A 27 -10.57 1.67 11.16
N LYS A 28 -10.81 2.03 9.90
CA LYS A 28 -10.09 3.12 9.20
C LYS A 28 -8.57 2.93 9.19
N GLU A 29 -8.11 1.69 9.10
CA GLU A 29 -6.69 1.30 9.06
C GLU A 29 -6.15 1.24 7.62
N LEU A 30 -6.96 1.62 6.63
CA LEU A 30 -6.54 1.72 5.24
C LEU A 30 -5.85 3.06 4.99
N PHE A 31 -4.60 2.99 4.53
CA PHE A 31 -3.89 4.17 4.08
C PHE A 31 -4.61 4.81 2.88
N PRO A 32 -4.71 6.15 2.84
CA PRO A 32 -5.11 6.86 1.63
C PRO A 32 -4.17 6.51 0.46
N PRO A 33 -4.68 6.36 -0.78
CA PRO A 33 -3.87 5.97 -1.92
C PRO A 33 -2.74 6.96 -2.23
N GLU A 34 -2.90 8.23 -1.84
CA GLU A 34 -1.90 9.29 -2.02
C GLU A 34 -0.62 9.02 -1.22
N VAL A 35 -0.72 8.31 -0.08
CA VAL A 35 0.43 8.02 0.80
C VAL A 35 1.49 7.18 0.08
N PRO A 36 1.18 5.96 -0.42
CA PRO A 36 2.16 5.20 -1.19
C PRO A 36 2.44 5.83 -2.57
N ALA A 37 1.45 6.48 -3.20
CA ALA A 37 1.65 7.12 -4.50
C ALA A 37 2.75 8.20 -4.46
N ARG A 38 2.82 8.97 -3.38
CA ARG A 38 3.86 9.99 -3.19
C ARG A 38 5.27 9.40 -3.22
N VAL A 39 5.47 8.27 -2.55
CA VAL A 39 6.76 7.55 -2.54
C VAL A 39 7.15 7.14 -3.96
N TYR A 40 6.22 6.54 -4.71
CA TYR A 40 6.47 6.14 -6.09
C TYR A 40 6.79 7.33 -7.01
N VAL A 41 6.04 8.42 -6.90
CA VAL A 41 6.27 9.64 -7.69
C VAL A 41 7.63 10.25 -7.36
N ASN A 42 7.96 10.37 -6.08
CA ASN A 42 9.24 10.93 -5.65
C ASN A 42 10.42 10.06 -6.08
N LEU A 43 10.31 8.72 -6.02
CA LEU A 43 11.35 7.81 -6.54
C LEU A 43 11.58 7.99 -8.05
N ALA A 44 10.50 8.18 -8.83
CA ALA A 44 10.59 8.36 -10.27
C ALA A 44 11.14 9.75 -10.66
N VAL A 45 10.69 10.81 -9.97
CA VAL A 45 11.02 12.20 -10.32
C VAL A 45 12.37 12.64 -9.76
N ARG A 46 12.69 12.27 -8.51
CA ARG A 46 13.94 12.66 -7.86
C ARG A 46 15.10 11.72 -8.21
N GLY A 47 14.80 10.54 -8.77
CA GLY A 47 15.75 9.44 -8.90
C GLY A 47 15.99 8.72 -7.57
N PHE A 48 16.67 7.57 -7.61
CA PHE A 48 16.94 6.74 -6.43
C PHE A 48 18.43 6.39 -6.31
N SER A 49 18.90 6.14 -5.08
CA SER A 49 20.29 5.67 -4.85
C SER A 49 20.49 4.27 -5.42
N GLN A 50 21.67 3.98 -5.97
CA GLN A 50 22.06 2.64 -6.40
C GLN A 50 21.97 1.60 -5.27
N ASP A 51 22.08 2.03 -4.01
CA ASP A 51 21.93 1.15 -2.84
C ASP A 51 20.53 0.53 -2.71
N LEU A 52 19.52 1.17 -3.31
CA LEU A 52 18.13 0.70 -3.35
C LEU A 52 17.85 -0.20 -4.56
N ASN A 53 18.74 -0.22 -5.56
CA ASN A 53 18.50 -0.88 -6.83
C ASN A 53 18.37 -2.41 -6.66
N GLY A 54 17.33 -2.99 -7.27
CA GLY A 54 17.04 -4.43 -7.22
C GLY A 54 16.51 -4.96 -5.88
N LYS A 55 16.37 -4.13 -4.85
CA LYS A 55 15.82 -4.53 -3.54
C LYS A 55 14.32 -4.28 -3.47
N TYR A 56 13.63 -5.06 -2.62
CA TYR A 56 12.22 -4.87 -2.30
C TYR A 56 12.07 -4.13 -0.98
N PHE A 57 11.23 -3.10 -0.97
CA PHE A 57 10.90 -2.31 0.22
C PHE A 57 9.39 -2.12 0.32
N ARG A 58 8.89 -1.99 1.55
CA ARG A 58 7.53 -1.48 1.78
C ARG A 58 7.55 0.04 1.68
N PHE A 59 6.43 0.64 1.25
CA PHE A 59 6.35 2.10 1.07
C PHE A 59 6.65 2.91 2.35
N ASN A 60 6.47 2.30 3.53
CA ASN A 60 6.71 2.91 4.84
C ASN A 60 8.05 2.50 5.46
N ASP A 61 8.95 1.91 4.68
CA ASP A 61 10.30 1.57 5.12
C ASP A 61 11.10 2.85 5.43
N GLU A 62 11.90 2.84 6.49
CA GLU A 62 12.69 4.00 6.91
C GLU A 62 13.70 4.45 5.84
N THR A 63 14.19 3.51 5.03
CA THR A 63 15.09 3.80 3.90
C THR A 63 14.44 4.66 2.82
N LEU A 64 13.11 4.67 2.76
CA LEU A 64 12.32 5.45 1.81
C LEU A 64 11.75 6.75 2.40
N LYS A 65 12.07 7.09 3.66
CA LYS A 65 11.47 8.23 4.37
C LYS A 65 11.62 9.57 3.62
N SER A 66 12.74 9.79 2.95
CA SER A 66 12.98 10.99 2.14
C SER A 66 12.07 11.12 0.92
N TYR A 67 11.43 10.04 0.48
CA TYR A 67 10.46 10.01 -0.61
C TYR A 67 9.01 10.11 -0.11
N SER A 68 8.78 10.10 1.20
CA SER A 68 7.44 10.18 1.80
C SER A 68 6.96 11.61 2.09
N GLU A 69 7.83 12.60 1.92
CA GLU A 69 7.52 14.04 2.09
C GLU A 69 6.95 14.68 0.83
#